data_AF-A0A7X0J8C5-F1
#
_entry.id   AF-A0A7X0J8C5-F1
#
_cell.length_a   1.000
_cell.length_b   1.000
_cell.length_c   1.000
_cell.angle_alpha   90.00
_cell.angle_beta   90.00
_cell.angle_gamma   90.00
#
_symmetry.space_group_name_H-M   'P 1'
#
loop_
_entity.id
_entity.type
_entity.pdbx_description
1 polymer ?
#
loop_
_entity_poly.entity_id
_entity_poly.type
_entity_poly.pdbx_seq_one_letter_code
_entity_poly.pdbx_strand_id
1 'polypeptide(L)'
;MNKLHLIASGILMFTALQTNAQNNGVSPKILTDETAALVMEPGKDPSVLAFEGIDGVWKNRAEGKYFSWLQKTENPASLLTLYKVTGQPKYFKAATALLSQLKSSTAQNIAGTAAFYAEYADLVKDQNAFGPLADQLISQQKQNSSVQNKARLGIALVDVLDYFPAEHSKRSTLLTSLNQLTGSMSKLKGEEPAVSAMFVYVMAKAARKGYVSPKEMELAKHIFKGLQRHTFSKDAEATGAYLLACNEMEIAAMAKTGTGKTVMLDSYFNDESRKDQSGNKVSWHYKWDERSNGGFSFWGGQFNHAGFRTSTLYTAPTAESLNGSSVYIIVDPDTEKESSDPKFIQADHIQVITDWVKAGGVLVLMGNDIGNAELEHTNKLAKVFGIQFNLDSKGTVTDDQFDMGKIRIPAGDPVFKTARQLFIKEFSSLAITSPAKPVLKDKDGNIVVALSKLGGGAVIVVGDPWLYNEYVDGRRLPAAYDNFKAGADLVNWISGLIPARKK
;
A
#
# COMPACT_ATOMS: atom_id res chain seq x y z
N MET A 1 31.59 26.08 11.22
CA MET A 1 32.28 24.83 11.64
C MET A 1 31.38 23.59 11.73
N ASN A 2 30.03 23.68 11.72
CA ASN A 2 29.15 22.51 11.88
C ASN A 2 28.77 21.72 10.61
N LYS A 3 29.05 22.21 9.39
CA LYS A 3 28.69 21.51 8.14
C LYS A 3 29.69 20.42 7.72
N LEU A 4 30.98 20.56 8.08
CA LEU A 4 32.00 19.55 7.77
C LEU A 4 31.88 18.30 8.66
N HIS A 5 31.40 18.47 9.89
CA HIS A 5 31.25 17.36 10.85
C HIS A 5 30.14 16.38 10.45
N LEU A 6 29.04 16.85 9.85
CA LEU A 6 27.95 15.98 9.40
C LEU A 6 28.35 15.11 8.19
N ILE A 7 29.09 15.70 7.25
CA ILE A 7 29.58 14.99 6.05
C ILE A 7 30.66 13.96 6.45
N ALA A 8 31.55 14.32 7.37
CA ALA A 8 32.54 13.38 7.91
C ALA A 8 31.87 12.23 8.68
N SER A 9 30.81 12.50 9.44
CA SER A 9 30.07 11.48 10.20
C SER A 9 29.34 10.48 9.30
N GLY A 10 28.76 10.93 8.18
CA GLY A 10 28.13 10.06 7.19
C GLY A 10 29.13 9.16 6.45
N ILE A 11 30.30 9.70 6.10
CA ILE A 11 31.38 8.94 5.44
C ILE A 11 32.02 7.92 6.40
N LEU A 12 32.21 8.28 7.68
CA LEU A 12 32.71 7.37 8.73
C LEU A 12 31.72 6.25 9.08
N MET A 13 30.41 6.51 9.07
CA MET A 13 29.38 5.47 9.21
C MET A 13 29.43 4.46 8.04
N PHE A 14 29.63 4.98 6.82
CA PHE A 14 29.80 4.17 5.62
C PHE A 14 31.02 3.23 5.70
N THR A 15 32.12 3.69 6.30
CA THR A 15 33.34 2.88 6.46
C THR A 15 33.21 1.85 7.60
N ALA A 16 32.57 2.21 8.71
CA ALA A 16 32.40 1.31 9.86
C ALA A 16 31.44 0.14 9.59
N LEU A 17 30.41 0.34 8.75
CA LEU A 17 29.49 -0.71 8.33
C LEU A 17 30.10 -1.66 7.30
N GLN A 18 30.99 -1.18 6.42
CA GLN A 18 31.71 -2.04 5.47
C GLN A 18 32.60 -3.08 6.17
N THR A 19 33.20 -2.74 7.32
CA THR A 19 33.95 -3.70 8.14
C THR A 19 33.07 -4.77 8.80
N ASN A 20 31.81 -4.46 9.11
CA ASN A 20 30.85 -5.42 9.70
C ASN A 20 30.09 -6.25 8.62
N ALA A 21 30.04 -5.75 7.38
CA ALA A 21 29.36 -6.37 6.25
C ALA A 21 30.06 -7.61 5.68
N GLN A 22 31.33 -7.87 6.04
CA GLN A 22 32.06 -9.03 5.52
C GLN A 22 31.48 -10.39 5.96
N ASN A 23 30.66 -10.44 7.01
CA ASN A 23 30.11 -11.71 7.53
C ASN A 23 28.58 -11.87 7.45
N ASN A 24 27.77 -10.79 7.52
CA ASN A 24 26.29 -10.91 7.66
C ASN A 24 25.42 -10.13 6.65
N GLY A 25 26.00 -9.34 5.73
CA GLY A 25 25.26 -8.46 4.82
C GLY A 25 24.58 -7.28 5.54
N VAL A 26 24.25 -6.21 4.79
CA VAL A 26 23.55 -5.03 5.35
C VAL A 26 22.04 -5.25 5.22
N SER A 27 21.26 -4.89 6.25
CA SER A 27 19.79 -4.97 6.20
C SER A 27 19.26 -4.12 5.03
N PRO A 28 18.35 -4.65 4.17
CA PRO A 28 17.75 -3.87 3.10
C PRO A 28 17.13 -2.55 3.58
N LYS A 29 16.54 -2.52 4.78
CA LYS A 29 15.98 -1.31 5.38
C LYS A 29 17.02 -0.19 5.54
N ILE A 30 18.23 -0.54 6.00
CA ILE A 30 19.33 0.43 6.18
C ILE A 30 19.78 0.97 4.82
N LEU A 31 19.91 0.10 3.83
CA LEU A 31 20.29 0.50 2.47
C LEU A 31 19.25 1.42 1.83
N THR A 32 17.96 1.15 2.05
CA THR A 32 16.87 2.04 1.63
C THR A 32 17.00 3.42 2.28
N ASP A 33 17.27 3.50 3.59
CA ASP A 33 17.42 4.77 4.32
C ASP A 33 18.58 5.61 3.77
N GLU A 34 19.76 5.00 3.64
CA GLU A 34 20.96 5.66 3.15
C GLU A 34 20.79 6.11 1.70
N THR A 35 20.22 5.26 0.84
CA THR A 35 20.02 5.58 -0.58
C THR A 35 18.97 6.67 -0.76
N ALA A 36 17.88 6.64 0.01
CA ALA A 36 16.88 7.70 -0.01
C ALA A 36 17.47 9.05 0.44
N ALA A 37 18.33 9.05 1.46
CA ALA A 37 19.04 10.25 1.88
C ALA A 37 19.93 10.82 0.76
N LEU A 38 20.66 9.97 0.02
CA LEU A 38 21.48 10.38 -1.13
C LEU A 38 20.65 10.99 -2.28
N VAL A 39 19.46 10.43 -2.54
CA VAL A 39 18.51 10.96 -3.53
C VAL A 39 17.99 12.34 -3.13
N MET A 40 17.71 12.53 -1.83
CA MET A 40 17.11 13.75 -1.31
C MET A 40 18.12 14.88 -1.02
N GLU A 41 19.41 14.68 -1.33
CA GLU A 41 20.44 15.69 -1.11
C GLU A 41 20.13 17.00 -1.88
N PRO A 42 20.15 18.17 -1.21
CA PRO A 42 19.89 19.45 -1.87
C PRO A 42 20.85 19.75 -3.01
N GLY A 43 20.33 20.30 -4.11
CA GLY A 43 21.12 20.75 -5.26
C GLY A 43 21.48 19.65 -6.26
N LYS A 44 21.01 18.41 -6.06
CA LYS A 44 21.03 17.37 -7.09
C LYS A 44 19.79 17.47 -7.97
N ASP A 45 19.94 17.08 -9.24
CA ASP A 45 18.83 16.85 -10.17
C ASP A 45 18.49 15.34 -10.18
N PRO A 46 17.48 14.88 -9.43
CA PRO A 46 17.12 13.47 -9.33
C PRO A 46 16.51 12.93 -10.62
N SER A 47 16.82 11.67 -10.94
CA SER A 47 16.21 10.96 -12.07
C SER A 47 14.74 10.62 -11.81
N VAL A 48 13.99 10.29 -12.87
CA VAL A 48 12.60 9.77 -12.77
C VAL A 48 12.52 8.58 -11.81
N LEU A 49 13.45 7.62 -11.93
CA LEU A 49 13.52 6.44 -11.07
C LEU A 49 13.74 6.81 -9.59
N ALA A 50 14.42 7.92 -9.33
CA ALA A 50 14.63 8.40 -7.97
C ALA A 50 13.33 8.92 -7.34
N PHE A 51 12.47 9.60 -8.11
CA PHE A 51 11.14 10.01 -7.64
C PHE A 51 10.24 8.80 -7.35
N GLU A 52 10.21 7.83 -8.25
CA GLU A 52 9.47 6.57 -8.06
C GLU A 52 9.99 5.79 -6.84
N GLY A 53 11.31 5.77 -6.67
CA GLY A 53 11.97 5.23 -5.48
C GLY A 53 11.48 5.90 -4.20
N ILE A 54 11.48 7.24 -4.12
CA ILE A 54 11.04 7.97 -2.93
C ILE A 54 9.53 7.80 -2.67
N ASP A 55 8.67 7.77 -3.69
CA ASP A 55 7.25 7.42 -3.53
C ASP A 55 7.09 5.99 -2.97
N GLY A 56 7.90 5.03 -3.44
CA GLY A 56 7.96 3.68 -2.89
C GLY A 56 8.37 3.65 -1.42
N VAL A 57 9.41 4.41 -1.03
CA VAL A 57 9.84 4.53 0.37
C VAL A 57 8.71 5.10 1.23
N TRP A 58 8.05 6.16 0.74
CA TRP A 58 6.94 6.79 1.45
C TRP A 58 5.79 5.80 1.68
N LYS A 59 5.36 5.07 0.64
CA LYS A 59 4.32 4.02 0.76
C LYS A 59 4.67 2.94 1.78
N ASN A 60 5.95 2.58 1.88
CA ASN A 60 6.42 1.51 2.75
C ASN A 60 6.56 1.93 4.22
N ARG A 61 6.72 3.23 4.48
CA ARG A 61 7.15 3.74 5.80
C ARG A 61 6.22 4.78 6.40
N ALA A 62 5.41 5.42 5.58
CA ALA A 62 4.53 6.52 5.97
C ALA A 62 5.24 7.65 6.73
N GLU A 63 6.45 8.01 6.28
CA GLU A 63 7.16 9.15 6.86
C GLU A 63 6.95 10.39 5.97
N GLY A 64 6.27 11.42 6.49
CA GLY A 64 5.87 12.61 5.74
C GLY A 64 7.01 13.40 5.09
N LYS A 65 8.26 13.20 5.54
CA LYS A 65 9.46 13.81 4.95
C LYS A 65 9.65 13.43 3.47
N TYR A 66 9.31 12.20 3.09
CA TYR A 66 9.44 11.72 1.71
C TYR A 66 8.39 12.37 0.80
N PHE A 67 7.12 12.41 1.24
CA PHE A 67 6.07 13.11 0.51
C PHE A 67 6.33 14.61 0.41
N SER A 68 6.81 15.22 1.48
CA SER A 68 7.20 16.64 1.49
C SER A 68 8.29 16.94 0.47
N TRP A 69 9.23 16.02 0.26
CA TRP A 69 10.28 16.17 -0.75
C TRP A 69 9.74 16.02 -2.17
N LEU A 70 8.84 15.05 -2.42
CA LEU A 70 8.15 14.93 -3.72
C LEU A 70 7.40 16.22 -4.05
N GLN A 71 6.69 16.77 -3.07
CA GLN A 71 5.90 17.99 -3.24
C GLN A 71 6.77 19.24 -3.43
N LYS A 72 7.91 19.36 -2.76
CA LYS A 72 8.79 20.55 -2.89
C LYS A 72 9.57 20.56 -4.20
N THR A 73 9.93 19.40 -4.72
CA THR A 73 10.78 19.28 -5.92
C THR A 73 9.95 19.42 -7.20
N GLU A 74 8.63 19.16 -7.14
CA GLU A 74 7.65 19.30 -8.24
C GLU A 74 8.17 18.79 -9.61
N ASN A 75 8.41 17.48 -9.73
CA ASN A 75 8.89 16.85 -10.97
C ASN A 75 7.74 16.16 -11.74
N PRO A 76 7.78 16.14 -13.10
CA PRO A 76 6.88 15.35 -13.95
C PRO A 76 6.53 13.95 -13.43
N ALA A 77 7.50 13.20 -12.92
CA ALA A 77 7.32 11.84 -12.41
C ALA A 77 6.43 11.74 -11.16
N SER A 78 6.25 12.85 -10.43
CA SER A 78 5.48 12.91 -9.18
C SER A 78 4.07 13.47 -9.34
N LEU A 79 3.73 14.05 -10.50
CA LEU A 79 2.48 14.81 -10.69
C LEU A 79 1.22 13.98 -10.39
N LEU A 80 1.17 12.74 -10.87
CA LEU A 80 0.02 11.85 -10.65
C LEU A 80 -0.09 11.43 -9.18
N THR A 81 1.03 11.10 -8.53
CA THR A 81 1.07 10.83 -7.08
C THR A 81 0.58 12.04 -6.28
N LEU A 82 1.11 13.24 -6.57
CA LEU A 82 0.71 14.48 -5.89
C LEU A 82 -0.77 14.76 -6.08
N TYR A 83 -1.31 14.55 -7.30
CA TYR A 83 -2.73 14.70 -7.55
C TYR A 83 -3.57 13.67 -6.78
N LYS A 84 -3.26 12.39 -6.88
CA LYS A 84 -4.04 11.29 -6.26
C LYS A 84 -4.06 11.39 -4.73
N VAL A 85 -3.01 11.94 -4.12
CA VAL A 85 -2.91 12.12 -2.66
C VAL A 85 -3.58 13.41 -2.19
N THR A 86 -3.37 14.53 -2.89
CA THR A 86 -3.82 15.86 -2.42
C THR A 86 -5.16 16.32 -3.00
N GLY A 87 -5.60 15.72 -4.10
CA GLY A 87 -6.75 16.17 -4.88
C GLY A 87 -6.58 17.53 -5.54
N GLN A 88 -5.41 18.17 -5.46
CA GLN A 88 -5.24 19.55 -5.92
C GLN A 88 -5.27 19.63 -7.46
N PRO A 89 -6.20 20.41 -8.06
CA PRO A 89 -6.37 20.48 -9.51
C PRO A 89 -5.13 20.93 -10.30
N LYS A 90 -4.22 21.69 -9.66
CA LYS A 90 -2.97 22.15 -10.29
C LYS A 90 -2.10 20.99 -10.79
N TYR A 91 -2.03 19.89 -10.04
CA TYR A 91 -1.21 18.74 -10.41
C TYR A 91 -1.83 17.95 -11.55
N PHE A 92 -3.16 17.79 -11.56
CA PHE A 92 -3.86 17.17 -12.68
C PHE A 92 -3.68 17.98 -13.97
N LYS A 93 -3.88 19.30 -13.91
CA LYS A 93 -3.66 20.20 -15.05
C LYS A 93 -2.23 20.11 -15.59
N ALA A 94 -1.22 20.05 -14.70
CA ALA A 94 0.17 19.87 -15.10
C ALA A 94 0.41 18.49 -15.75
N ALA A 95 -0.17 17.41 -15.21
CA ALA A 95 -0.08 16.08 -15.80
C ALA A 95 -0.74 16.03 -17.19
N THR A 96 -1.90 16.67 -17.38
CA THR A 96 -2.57 16.76 -18.69
C THR A 96 -1.73 17.54 -19.71
N ALA A 97 -1.05 18.61 -19.29
CA ALA A 97 -0.15 19.38 -20.13
C ALA A 97 1.07 18.54 -20.55
N LEU A 98 1.68 17.81 -19.60
CA LEU A 98 2.78 16.88 -19.87
C LEU A 98 2.35 15.79 -20.86
N LEU A 99 1.18 15.18 -20.67
CA LEU A 99 0.66 14.19 -21.61
C LEU A 99 0.54 14.73 -23.04
N SER A 100 0.04 15.96 -23.18
CA SER A 100 -0.07 16.62 -24.50
C SER A 100 1.29 16.85 -25.15
N GLN A 101 2.31 17.24 -24.37
CA GLN A 101 3.69 17.42 -24.84
C GLN A 101 4.32 16.08 -25.27
N LEU A 102 4.12 15.03 -24.47
CA LEU A 102 4.66 13.72 -24.80
C LEU A 102 4.02 13.13 -26.07
N LYS A 103 2.72 13.36 -26.30
CA LYS A 103 2.01 12.91 -27.51
C LYS A 103 2.44 13.65 -28.78
N SER A 104 2.84 14.92 -28.67
CA SER A 104 3.31 15.70 -29.81
C SER A 104 4.79 15.46 -30.15
N SER A 105 5.56 14.90 -29.21
CA SER A 105 6.94 14.48 -29.46
C SER A 105 6.96 13.22 -30.33
N THR A 106 7.72 13.25 -31.44
CA THR A 106 7.90 12.11 -32.35
C THR A 106 8.80 10.99 -31.78
N ALA A 107 9.01 10.95 -30.46
CA ALA A 107 10.07 10.17 -29.84
C ALA A 107 9.72 8.68 -29.70
N GLN A 108 10.50 7.85 -30.38
CA GLN A 108 10.43 6.39 -30.43
C GLN A 108 10.77 5.67 -29.10
N ASN A 109 11.12 6.37 -28.00
CA ASN A 109 11.52 5.77 -26.73
C ASN A 109 10.52 6.04 -25.58
N ILE A 110 9.40 5.31 -25.59
CA ILE A 110 8.36 5.38 -24.56
C ILE A 110 8.74 4.76 -23.21
N ALA A 111 9.85 4.04 -23.07
CA ALA A 111 10.16 3.27 -21.85
C ALA A 111 10.21 4.16 -20.60
N GLY A 112 10.79 5.37 -20.71
CA GLY A 112 10.87 6.33 -19.61
C GLY A 112 9.55 7.03 -19.24
N THR A 113 8.49 6.87 -20.05
CA THR A 113 7.20 7.56 -19.86
C THR A 113 6.01 6.61 -19.82
N ALA A 114 6.21 5.32 -20.09
CA ALA A 114 5.12 4.35 -20.26
C ALA A 114 4.27 4.19 -19.00
N ALA A 115 4.90 4.15 -17.82
CA ALA A 115 4.20 4.06 -16.54
C ALA A 115 3.30 5.29 -16.32
N PHE A 116 3.80 6.49 -16.58
CA PHE A 116 3.01 7.73 -16.53
C PHE A 116 1.81 7.68 -17.49
N TYR A 117 2.01 7.23 -18.73
CA TYR A 117 0.92 7.09 -19.71
C TYR A 117 -0.15 6.11 -19.23
N ALA A 118 0.26 4.94 -18.71
CA ALA A 118 -0.66 3.93 -18.22
C ALA A 118 -1.44 4.41 -16.99
N GLU A 119 -0.76 5.05 -16.03
CA GLU A 119 -1.41 5.61 -14.84
C GLU A 119 -2.37 6.74 -15.20
N TYR A 120 -1.99 7.63 -16.12
CA TYR A 120 -2.88 8.69 -16.58
C TYR A 120 -4.12 8.11 -17.26
N ALA A 121 -3.93 7.12 -18.15
CA ALA A 121 -5.02 6.46 -18.85
C ALA A 121 -6.00 5.77 -17.88
N ASP A 122 -5.49 5.07 -16.87
CA ASP A 122 -6.34 4.50 -15.81
C ASP A 122 -7.06 5.58 -15.01
N LEU A 123 -6.36 6.66 -14.65
CA LEU A 123 -6.91 7.78 -13.88
C LEU A 123 -8.09 8.44 -14.59
N VAL A 124 -8.03 8.63 -15.91
CA VAL A 124 -9.11 9.24 -16.71
C VAL A 124 -10.04 8.22 -17.35
N LYS A 125 -9.85 6.92 -17.09
CA LYS A 125 -10.61 5.80 -17.64
C LYS A 125 -10.58 5.70 -19.17
N ASP A 126 -9.46 6.08 -19.79
CA ASP A 126 -9.23 5.93 -21.24
C ASP A 126 -8.75 4.52 -21.58
N GLN A 127 -9.70 3.60 -21.77
CA GLN A 127 -9.41 2.21 -22.13
C GLN A 127 -8.72 2.07 -23.49
N ASN A 128 -8.92 3.02 -24.40
CA ASN A 128 -8.37 2.97 -25.75
C ASN A 128 -6.86 3.24 -25.80
N ALA A 129 -6.31 3.88 -24.77
CA ALA A 129 -4.88 4.18 -24.68
C ALA A 129 -3.99 2.95 -24.46
N PHE A 130 -4.53 1.88 -23.85
CA PHE A 130 -3.74 0.71 -23.45
C PHE A 130 -3.28 -0.16 -24.63
N GLY A 131 -4.12 -0.30 -25.66
CA GLY A 131 -3.78 -1.08 -26.87
C GLY A 131 -2.52 -0.56 -27.58
N PRO A 132 -2.49 0.72 -28.01
CA PRO A 132 -1.32 1.34 -28.63
C PRO A 132 -0.08 1.33 -27.74
N LEU A 133 -0.24 1.59 -26.43
CA LEU A 133 0.87 1.53 -25.48
C LEU A 133 1.51 0.15 -25.45
N ALA A 134 0.70 -0.91 -25.39
CA ALA A 134 1.19 -2.28 -25.40
C ALA A 134 1.94 -2.60 -26.70
N ASP A 135 1.41 -2.17 -27.86
CA ASP A 135 2.06 -2.40 -29.16
C ASP A 135 3.42 -1.71 -29.27
N GLN A 136 3.54 -0.50 -28.73
CA GLN A 136 4.81 0.21 -28.68
C GLN A 136 5.84 -0.52 -27.79
N LEU A 137 5.45 -0.97 -26.60
CA LEU A 137 6.35 -1.71 -25.69
C LEU A 137 6.83 -3.03 -26.32
N ILE A 138 5.92 -3.76 -26.99
CA ILE A 138 6.25 -5.01 -27.68
C ILE A 138 7.20 -4.74 -28.86
N SER A 139 6.96 -3.66 -29.62
CA SER A 139 7.84 -3.26 -30.73
C SER A 139 9.25 -2.93 -30.24
N GLN A 140 9.37 -2.16 -29.15
CA GLN A 140 10.67 -1.83 -28.57
C GLN A 140 11.43 -3.05 -28.06
N GLN A 141 10.74 -4.04 -27.49
CA GLN A 141 11.38 -5.29 -27.08
C GLN A 141 12.09 -5.98 -28.24
N LYS A 142 11.50 -5.95 -29.45
CA LYS A 142 12.07 -6.57 -30.65
C LYS A 142 13.27 -5.80 -31.22
N GLN A 143 13.29 -4.48 -31.03
CA GLN A 143 14.32 -3.59 -31.58
C GLN A 143 15.53 -3.41 -30.66
N ASN A 144 15.36 -3.55 -29.34
CA ASN A 144 16.40 -3.26 -28.36
C ASN A 144 17.37 -4.43 -28.15
N SER A 145 18.61 -4.28 -28.63
CA SER A 145 19.68 -5.27 -28.41
C SER A 145 20.52 -5.02 -27.15
N SER A 146 20.70 -3.76 -26.72
CA SER A 146 21.55 -3.41 -25.57
C SER A 146 20.95 -3.83 -24.23
N VAL A 147 21.82 -4.17 -23.28
CA VAL A 147 21.43 -4.62 -21.95
C VAL A 147 20.76 -3.49 -21.16
N GLN A 148 21.27 -2.26 -21.25
CA GLN A 148 20.71 -1.07 -20.62
C GLN A 148 19.27 -0.81 -21.09
N ASN A 149 19.00 -0.90 -22.40
CA ASN A 149 17.66 -0.66 -22.92
C ASN A 149 16.69 -1.77 -22.51
N LYS A 150 17.15 -3.02 -22.41
CA LYS A 150 16.35 -4.13 -21.86
C LYS A 150 16.00 -3.90 -20.39
N ALA A 151 16.92 -3.34 -19.60
CA ALA A 151 16.68 -2.99 -18.20
C ALA A 151 15.58 -1.92 -18.05
N ARG A 152 15.71 -0.81 -18.78
CA ARG A 152 14.70 0.27 -18.81
C ARG A 152 13.35 -0.21 -19.34
N LEU A 153 13.33 -1.06 -20.37
CA LEU A 153 12.09 -1.67 -20.85
C LEU A 153 11.46 -2.61 -19.82
N GLY A 154 12.28 -3.35 -19.06
CA GLY A 154 11.82 -4.18 -17.95
C GLY A 154 11.08 -3.36 -16.89
N ILE A 155 11.63 -2.20 -16.51
CA ILE A 155 10.99 -1.23 -15.60
C ILE A 155 9.64 -0.79 -16.16
N ALA A 156 9.64 -0.31 -17.41
CA ALA A 156 8.43 0.14 -18.07
C ALA A 156 7.33 -0.93 -18.08
N LEU A 157 7.67 -2.18 -18.42
CA LEU A 157 6.71 -3.29 -18.48
C LEU A 157 6.16 -3.66 -17.10
N VAL A 158 7.01 -3.78 -16.08
CA VAL A 158 6.56 -4.17 -14.74
C VAL A 158 5.69 -3.08 -14.09
N ASP A 159 5.96 -1.80 -14.39
CA ASP A 159 5.22 -0.67 -13.84
C ASP A 159 3.91 -0.41 -14.58
N VAL A 160 3.89 -0.55 -15.92
CA VAL A 160 2.64 -0.44 -16.71
C VAL A 160 1.62 -1.49 -16.27
N LEU A 161 2.06 -2.70 -15.89
CA LEU A 161 1.18 -3.78 -15.44
C LEU A 161 0.42 -3.48 -14.12
N ASP A 162 0.83 -2.46 -13.34
CA ASP A 162 0.06 -2.01 -12.18
C ASP A 162 -1.24 -1.29 -12.58
N TYR A 163 -1.28 -0.70 -13.78
CA TYR A 163 -2.42 0.09 -14.29
C TYR A 163 -3.12 -0.58 -15.49
N PHE A 164 -2.46 -1.54 -16.13
CA PHE A 164 -2.98 -2.20 -17.32
C PHE A 164 -4.19 -3.10 -16.98
N PRO A 165 -5.36 -2.91 -17.63
CA PRO A 165 -6.58 -3.61 -17.25
C PRO A 165 -6.43 -5.13 -17.32
N ALA A 166 -6.85 -5.83 -16.26
CA ALA A 166 -6.69 -7.28 -16.09
C ALA A 166 -7.27 -8.07 -17.28
N GLU A 167 -8.42 -7.66 -17.78
CA GLU A 167 -9.18 -8.32 -18.87
C GLU A 167 -8.74 -7.88 -20.28
N HIS A 168 -7.78 -6.96 -20.40
CA HIS A 168 -7.39 -6.46 -21.72
C HIS A 168 -6.62 -7.54 -22.51
N SER A 169 -7.00 -7.74 -23.77
CA SER A 169 -6.51 -8.85 -24.63
C SER A 169 -4.98 -8.93 -24.78
N LYS A 170 -4.28 -7.79 -24.75
CA LYS A 170 -2.80 -7.71 -24.85
C LYS A 170 -2.06 -7.93 -23.52
N ARG A 171 -2.75 -8.06 -22.38
CA ARG A 171 -2.10 -8.18 -21.07
C ARG A 171 -1.27 -9.46 -20.96
N SER A 172 -1.79 -10.58 -21.46
CA SER A 172 -1.06 -11.86 -21.53
C SER A 172 0.23 -11.77 -22.35
N THR A 173 0.21 -10.99 -23.44
CA THR A 173 1.40 -10.71 -24.24
C THR A 173 2.43 -9.90 -23.47
N LEU A 174 2.02 -8.85 -22.74
CA LEU A 174 2.94 -8.07 -21.90
C LEU A 174 3.56 -8.91 -20.78
N LEU A 175 2.79 -9.79 -20.15
CA LEU A 175 3.31 -10.75 -19.17
C LEU A 175 4.33 -11.70 -19.78
N THR A 176 4.07 -12.18 -21.01
CA THR A 176 5.01 -13.05 -21.74
C THR A 176 6.30 -12.30 -22.06
N SER A 177 6.20 -11.06 -22.53
CA SER A 177 7.33 -10.16 -22.78
C SER A 177 8.17 -9.94 -21.52
N LEU A 178 7.53 -9.68 -20.37
CA LEU A 178 8.21 -9.51 -19.09
C LEU A 178 8.96 -10.79 -18.67
N ASN A 179 8.31 -11.96 -18.78
CA ASN A 179 8.95 -13.25 -18.48
C ASN A 179 10.18 -13.54 -19.38
N GLN A 180 10.10 -13.20 -20.68
CA GLN A 180 11.24 -13.36 -21.60
C GLN A 180 12.40 -12.43 -21.23
N LEU A 181 12.11 -11.21 -20.80
CA LEU A 181 13.11 -10.25 -20.36
C LEU A 181 13.80 -10.73 -19.07
N THR A 182 13.06 -11.10 -18.02
CA THR A 182 13.67 -11.60 -16.78
C THR A 182 14.50 -12.87 -17.03
N GLY A 183 14.01 -13.79 -17.86
CA GLY A 183 14.76 -14.98 -18.25
C GLY A 183 16.05 -14.66 -19.03
N SER A 184 16.06 -13.61 -19.85
CA SER A 184 17.28 -13.16 -20.54
C SER A 184 18.26 -12.48 -19.58
N MET A 185 17.76 -11.69 -18.64
CA MET A 185 18.54 -10.99 -17.62
C MET A 185 19.26 -11.97 -16.69
N SER A 186 18.66 -13.12 -16.40
CA SER A 186 19.24 -14.16 -15.54
C SER A 186 20.55 -14.76 -16.03
N LYS A 187 20.87 -14.59 -17.32
CA LYS A 187 22.08 -15.13 -17.96
C LYS A 187 23.24 -14.14 -17.96
N LEU A 188 23.01 -12.89 -17.55
CA LEU A 188 24.01 -11.83 -17.59
C LEU A 188 24.94 -11.91 -16.37
N LYS A 189 26.25 -11.74 -16.60
CA LYS A 189 27.30 -11.80 -15.57
C LYS A 189 28.19 -10.56 -15.68
N GLY A 190 28.47 -9.91 -14.55
CA GLY A 190 29.43 -8.80 -14.49
C GLY A 190 28.93 -7.49 -15.10
N GLU A 191 27.61 -7.30 -15.16
CA GLU A 191 27.01 -6.05 -15.65
C GLU A 191 27.27 -4.87 -14.71
N GLU A 192 27.16 -3.66 -15.26
CA GLU A 192 27.27 -2.43 -14.50
C GLU A 192 26.29 -2.41 -13.30
N PRO A 193 26.70 -1.88 -12.12
CA PRO A 193 25.84 -1.85 -10.93
C PRO A 193 24.46 -1.23 -11.15
N ALA A 194 24.35 -0.19 -11.99
CA ALA A 194 23.09 0.48 -12.30
C ALA A 194 22.10 -0.47 -13.01
N VAL A 195 22.58 -1.18 -14.05
CA VAL A 195 21.80 -2.18 -14.80
C VAL A 195 21.37 -3.33 -13.90
N SER A 196 22.29 -3.81 -13.06
CA SER A 196 22.00 -4.86 -12.09
C SER A 196 20.93 -4.44 -11.09
N ALA A 197 20.94 -3.18 -10.62
CA ALA A 197 19.89 -2.65 -9.74
C ALA A 197 18.52 -2.61 -10.42
N MET A 198 18.45 -2.16 -11.68
CA MET A 198 17.21 -2.20 -12.47
C MET A 198 16.68 -3.64 -12.60
N PHE A 199 17.55 -4.62 -12.84
CA PHE A 199 17.12 -6.03 -12.91
C PHE A 199 16.61 -6.56 -11.58
N VAL A 200 17.26 -6.24 -10.46
CA VAL A 200 16.78 -6.60 -9.13
C VAL A 200 15.37 -6.06 -8.92
N TYR A 201 15.14 -4.77 -9.23
CA TYR A 201 13.81 -4.17 -9.12
C TYR A 201 12.78 -4.91 -9.97
N VAL A 202 13.05 -5.11 -11.27
CA VAL A 202 12.11 -5.76 -12.20
C VAL A 202 11.78 -7.18 -11.77
N MET A 203 12.79 -8.00 -11.47
CA MET A 203 12.60 -9.39 -11.05
C MET A 203 11.85 -9.49 -9.71
N ALA A 204 12.24 -8.68 -8.73
CA ALA A 204 11.65 -8.72 -7.40
C ALA A 204 10.19 -8.23 -7.41
N LYS A 205 9.92 -7.10 -8.07
CA LYS A 205 8.55 -6.58 -8.23
C LYS A 205 7.68 -7.57 -9.00
N ALA A 206 8.16 -8.08 -10.13
CA ALA A 206 7.40 -9.03 -10.94
C ALA A 206 7.07 -10.31 -10.18
N ALA A 207 8.03 -10.85 -9.40
CA ALA A 207 7.80 -12.04 -8.58
C ALA A 207 6.82 -11.76 -7.43
N ARG A 208 6.95 -10.60 -6.76
CA ARG A 208 6.04 -10.16 -5.69
C ARG A 208 4.60 -10.01 -6.19
N LYS A 209 4.43 -9.46 -7.40
CA LYS A 209 3.13 -9.29 -8.05
C LYS A 209 2.59 -10.58 -8.70
N GLY A 210 3.37 -11.66 -8.70
CA GLY A 210 2.97 -12.95 -9.28
C GLY A 210 2.97 -12.98 -10.81
N TYR A 211 3.68 -12.07 -11.46
CA TYR A 211 3.77 -11.97 -12.92
C TYR A 211 4.78 -12.97 -13.52
N VAL A 212 5.76 -13.39 -12.71
CA VAL A 212 6.83 -14.32 -13.08
C VAL A 212 7.01 -15.38 -11.99
N SER A 213 7.83 -16.39 -12.25
CA SER A 213 8.12 -17.46 -11.29
C SER A 213 8.72 -16.90 -9.98
N PRO A 214 8.37 -17.47 -8.80
CA PRO A 214 9.03 -17.11 -7.54
C PRO A 214 10.56 -17.28 -7.55
N LYS A 215 11.12 -18.08 -8.46
CA LYS A 215 12.58 -18.23 -8.64
C LYS A 215 13.27 -16.92 -9.02
N GLU A 216 12.58 -16.00 -9.68
CA GLU A 216 13.12 -14.68 -10.04
C GLU A 216 13.41 -13.83 -8.79
N MET A 217 12.63 -13.97 -7.72
CA MET A 217 12.92 -13.30 -6.44
C MET A 217 14.22 -13.82 -5.82
N GLU A 218 14.46 -15.13 -5.86
CA GLU A 218 15.70 -15.71 -5.31
C GLU A 218 16.94 -15.27 -6.09
N LEU A 219 16.82 -15.16 -7.42
CA LEU A 219 17.85 -14.57 -8.24
C LEU A 219 18.07 -13.08 -7.95
N ALA A 220 17.00 -12.31 -7.80
CA ALA A 220 17.07 -10.90 -7.44
C ALA A 220 17.82 -10.68 -6.11
N LYS A 221 17.51 -11.49 -5.09
CA LYS A 221 18.24 -11.49 -3.80
C LYS A 221 19.72 -11.81 -3.98
N HIS A 222 20.05 -12.79 -4.82
CA HIS A 222 21.44 -13.16 -5.11
C HIS A 222 22.21 -12.00 -5.75
N ILE A 223 21.64 -11.37 -6.78
CA ILE A 223 22.24 -10.21 -7.46
C ILE A 223 22.38 -9.04 -6.49
N PHE A 224 21.34 -8.75 -5.70
CA PHE A 224 21.34 -7.66 -4.74
C PHE A 224 22.45 -7.80 -3.69
N LYS A 225 22.77 -9.02 -3.23
CA LYS A 225 23.91 -9.27 -2.33
C LYS A 225 25.25 -8.81 -2.92
N GLY A 226 25.41 -8.86 -4.24
CA GLY A 226 26.56 -8.28 -4.94
C GLY A 226 26.54 -6.75 -4.89
N LEU A 227 25.36 -6.15 -5.06
CA LEU A 227 25.15 -4.70 -5.10
C LEU A 227 25.45 -3.99 -3.77
N GLN A 228 25.27 -4.66 -2.63
CA GLN A 228 25.51 -4.07 -1.31
C GLN A 228 26.96 -3.57 -1.09
N ARG A 229 27.90 -3.99 -1.94
CA ARG A 229 29.31 -3.59 -1.87
C ARG A 229 29.63 -2.36 -2.72
N HIS A 230 28.67 -1.87 -3.51
CA HIS A 230 28.85 -0.74 -4.43
C HIS A 230 28.31 0.56 -3.84
N THR A 231 28.93 1.68 -4.22
CA THR A 231 28.49 3.04 -3.85
C THR A 231 27.86 3.69 -5.07
N PHE A 232 26.61 4.14 -4.97
CA PHE A 232 25.84 4.66 -6.11
C PHE A 232 25.83 6.20 -6.22
N SER A 233 26.60 6.92 -5.41
CA SER A 233 26.40 8.35 -5.09
C SER A 233 26.64 9.39 -6.20
N LYS A 234 27.15 9.00 -7.37
CA LYS A 234 27.56 9.94 -8.45
C LYS A 234 26.59 10.03 -9.62
N ASP A 235 25.74 9.03 -9.84
CA ASP A 235 24.82 8.96 -10.97
C ASP A 235 23.37 8.91 -10.44
N ALA A 236 22.55 9.87 -10.88
CA ALA A 236 21.17 10.02 -10.43
C ALA A 236 20.24 8.88 -10.90
N GLU A 237 20.47 8.32 -12.10
CA GLU A 237 19.72 7.16 -12.60
C GLU A 237 20.13 5.90 -11.84
N ALA A 238 21.44 5.69 -11.65
CA ALA A 238 21.96 4.54 -10.90
C ALA A 238 21.49 4.56 -9.43
N THR A 239 21.50 5.72 -8.79
CA THR A 239 20.98 5.89 -7.41
C THR A 239 19.48 5.59 -7.35
N GLY A 240 18.71 6.10 -8.31
CA GLY A 240 17.26 5.85 -8.39
C GLY A 240 16.95 4.37 -8.61
N ALA A 241 17.62 3.71 -9.54
CA ALA A 241 17.49 2.27 -9.78
C ALA A 241 17.86 1.44 -8.54
N TYR A 242 18.91 1.83 -7.82
CA TYR A 242 19.30 1.16 -6.58
C TYR A 242 18.27 1.37 -5.46
N LEU A 243 17.66 2.55 -5.36
CA LEU A 243 16.59 2.81 -4.39
C LEU A 243 15.35 1.93 -4.67
N LEU A 244 14.95 1.81 -5.95
CA LEU A 244 13.89 0.91 -6.37
C LEU A 244 14.19 -0.55 -5.98
N ALA A 245 15.41 -1.02 -6.21
CA ALA A 245 15.85 -2.35 -5.79
C ALA A 245 15.81 -2.52 -4.26
N CYS A 246 16.27 -1.53 -3.50
CA CYS A 246 16.25 -1.55 -2.03
C CYS A 246 14.82 -1.66 -1.49
N ASN A 247 13.87 -0.89 -2.06
CA ASN A 247 12.45 -0.96 -1.69
C ASN A 247 11.90 -2.38 -1.85
N GLU A 248 12.12 -3.02 -2.99
CA GLU A 248 11.63 -4.38 -3.23
C GLU A 248 12.31 -5.43 -2.34
N MET A 249 13.60 -5.26 -2.03
CA MET A 249 14.32 -6.15 -1.11
C MET A 249 13.89 -5.96 0.35
N GLU A 250 13.57 -4.74 0.76
CA GLU A 250 12.97 -4.45 2.07
C GLU A 250 11.62 -5.14 2.20
N ILE A 251 10.74 -5.02 1.19
CA ILE A 251 9.47 -5.73 1.18
C ILE A 251 9.70 -7.25 1.17
N ALA A 252 10.62 -7.76 0.36
CA ALA A 252 10.89 -9.20 0.25
C ALA A 252 11.40 -9.82 1.57
N ALA A 253 12.08 -9.03 2.42
CA ALA A 253 12.55 -9.46 3.73
C ALA A 253 11.44 -9.52 4.80
N MET A 254 10.28 -8.88 4.55
CA MET A 254 9.15 -8.92 5.49
C MET A 254 8.50 -10.30 5.55
N ALA A 255 8.02 -10.69 6.72
CA ALA A 255 7.31 -11.95 6.92
C ALA A 255 6.02 -12.02 6.06
N LYS A 256 5.86 -13.10 5.30
CA LYS A 256 4.72 -13.31 4.40
C LYS A 256 3.61 -14.14 5.05
N THR A 257 3.14 -13.69 6.22
CA THR A 257 2.17 -14.44 7.04
C THR A 257 0.80 -14.63 6.36
N GLY A 258 0.51 -13.81 5.35
CA GLY A 258 -0.70 -13.79 4.53
C GLY A 258 -0.65 -14.62 3.25
N THR A 259 0.45 -15.29 2.91
CA THR A 259 0.58 -15.99 1.62
C THR A 259 -0.58 -16.97 1.39
N GLY A 260 -1.23 -16.83 0.22
CA GLY A 260 -2.34 -17.69 -0.20
C GLY A 260 -3.69 -17.34 0.47
N LYS A 261 -3.74 -16.26 1.25
CA LYS A 261 -4.96 -15.74 1.89
C LYS A 261 -5.40 -14.46 1.18
N THR A 262 -6.70 -14.21 1.20
CA THR A 262 -7.32 -13.00 0.63
C THR A 262 -8.00 -12.21 1.75
N VAL A 263 -7.80 -10.90 1.75
CA VAL A 263 -8.57 -9.93 2.52
C VAL A 263 -9.53 -9.22 1.59
N MET A 264 -10.82 -9.33 1.88
CA MET A 264 -11.87 -8.71 1.10
C MET A 264 -12.43 -7.52 1.87
N LEU A 265 -12.49 -6.38 1.21
CA LEU A 265 -13.10 -5.17 1.72
C LEU A 265 -14.51 -5.03 1.16
N ASP A 266 -15.44 -4.66 2.01
CA ASP A 266 -16.80 -4.34 1.61
C ASP A 266 -16.87 -3.01 0.85
N SER A 267 -17.73 -2.98 -0.16
CA SER A 267 -18.21 -1.77 -0.83
C SER A 267 -19.68 -1.93 -1.22
N TYR A 268 -20.40 -2.81 -0.52
CA TYR A 268 -21.84 -2.95 -0.60
C TYR A 268 -22.54 -2.21 0.54
N PHE A 269 -22.08 -2.36 1.80
CA PHE A 269 -22.67 -1.63 2.93
C PHE A 269 -22.11 -0.20 3.06
N ASN A 270 -20.84 0.02 2.68
CA ASN A 270 -20.28 1.35 2.43
C ASN A 270 -20.13 1.58 0.92
N ASP A 271 -21.22 2.02 0.29
CA ASP A 271 -21.36 2.27 -1.17
C ASP A 271 -21.34 3.78 -1.47
N GLU A 272 -20.51 4.51 -0.74
CA GLU A 272 -20.23 5.91 -1.04
C GLU A 272 -19.63 6.07 -2.45
N SER A 273 -20.05 7.15 -3.11
CA SER A 273 -19.60 7.46 -4.45
C SER A 273 -19.46 8.95 -4.68
N ARG A 274 -18.55 9.32 -5.57
CA ARG A 274 -18.33 10.70 -5.98
C ARG A 274 -18.11 10.79 -7.49
N LYS A 275 -18.09 12.02 -8.01
CA LYS A 275 -17.60 12.28 -9.37
C LYS A 275 -16.09 12.45 -9.35
N ASP A 276 -15.40 11.77 -10.27
CA ASP A 276 -13.99 12.01 -10.53
C ASP A 276 -13.78 13.28 -11.37
N GLN A 277 -12.51 13.61 -11.68
CA GLN A 277 -12.15 14.77 -12.50
C GLN A 277 -12.61 14.70 -13.96
N SER A 278 -13.02 13.53 -14.43
CA SER A 278 -13.60 13.29 -15.75
C SER A 278 -15.14 13.29 -15.70
N GLY A 279 -15.74 13.45 -14.52
CA GLY A 279 -17.19 13.42 -14.30
C GLY A 279 -17.78 12.03 -14.14
N ASN A 280 -16.98 10.96 -14.10
CA ASN A 280 -17.46 9.60 -13.91
C ASN A 280 -17.84 9.37 -12.44
N LYS A 281 -18.92 8.62 -12.20
CA LYS A 281 -19.25 8.13 -10.87
C LYS A 281 -18.24 7.04 -10.48
N VAL A 282 -17.53 7.23 -9.38
CA VAL A 282 -16.55 6.28 -8.84
C VAL A 282 -16.87 5.98 -7.37
N SER A 283 -16.61 4.74 -6.96
CA SER A 283 -16.67 4.34 -5.55
C SER A 283 -15.61 5.09 -4.74
N TRP A 284 -15.97 5.54 -3.55
CA TRP A 284 -15.20 6.47 -2.72
C TRP A 284 -15.28 6.07 -1.24
N HIS A 285 -14.29 6.52 -0.47
CA HIS A 285 -14.15 6.36 0.98
C HIS A 285 -13.78 4.94 1.41
N TYR A 286 -12.69 4.83 2.17
CA TYR A 286 -12.12 3.59 2.71
C TYR A 286 -11.72 2.55 1.66
N LYS A 287 -11.50 2.93 0.40
CA LYS A 287 -11.17 1.97 -0.68
C LYS A 287 -9.67 1.66 -0.73
N TRP A 288 -9.32 0.43 -1.12
CA TRP A 288 -7.91 -0.01 -1.25
C TRP A 288 -7.08 0.86 -2.18
N ASP A 289 -7.64 1.24 -3.33
CA ASP A 289 -6.89 1.98 -4.37
C ASP A 289 -6.93 3.50 -4.17
N GLU A 290 -7.70 3.97 -3.18
CA GLU A 290 -7.83 5.39 -2.90
C GLU A 290 -6.60 5.91 -2.15
N ARG A 291 -5.87 6.85 -2.78
CA ARG A 291 -4.64 7.47 -2.25
C ARG A 291 -4.87 8.77 -1.49
N SER A 292 -6.05 9.37 -1.60
CA SER A 292 -6.45 10.57 -0.85
C SER A 292 -6.72 10.25 0.61
N ASN A 293 -6.94 11.28 1.42
CA ASN A 293 -7.11 11.18 2.87
C ASN A 293 -8.05 10.05 3.32
N GLY A 294 -9.21 9.87 2.67
CA GLY A 294 -10.24 8.91 3.08
C GLY A 294 -9.96 7.44 2.73
N GLY A 295 -8.88 7.14 2.00
CA GLY A 295 -8.63 5.80 1.48
C GLY A 295 -7.90 4.85 2.42
N PHE A 296 -7.87 3.56 2.07
CA PHE A 296 -7.13 2.50 2.78
C PHE A 296 -5.86 2.04 2.06
N SER A 297 -5.32 2.83 1.12
CA SER A 297 -4.16 2.42 0.32
C SER A 297 -2.92 2.04 1.12
N PHE A 298 -2.63 2.73 2.23
CA PHE A 298 -1.50 2.38 3.09
C PHE A 298 -1.74 1.06 3.81
N TRP A 299 -2.94 0.84 4.35
CA TRP A 299 -3.27 -0.40 5.06
C TRP A 299 -3.38 -1.60 4.12
N GLY A 300 -3.96 -1.41 2.92
CA GLY A 300 -3.93 -2.40 1.83
C GLY A 300 -2.50 -2.74 1.41
N GLY A 301 -1.61 -1.74 1.35
CA GLY A 301 -0.18 -1.95 1.16
C GLY A 301 0.44 -2.86 2.23
N GLN A 302 0.10 -2.68 3.51
CA GLN A 302 0.59 -3.53 4.60
C GLN A 302 0.09 -4.98 4.50
N PHE A 303 -1.18 -5.20 4.13
CA PHE A 303 -1.68 -6.54 3.81
C PHE A 303 -0.89 -7.18 2.66
N ASN A 304 -0.68 -6.45 1.57
CA ASN A 304 0.08 -6.93 0.41
C ASN A 304 1.54 -7.24 0.77
N HIS A 305 2.18 -6.42 1.62
CA HIS A 305 3.52 -6.68 2.13
C HIS A 305 3.59 -7.92 3.03
N ALA A 306 2.53 -8.20 3.80
CA ALA A 306 2.37 -9.44 4.53
C ALA A 306 2.01 -10.63 3.63
N GLY A 307 1.81 -10.44 2.33
CA GLY A 307 1.56 -11.49 1.34
C GLY A 307 0.09 -11.86 1.13
N PHE A 308 -0.84 -11.10 1.70
CA PHE A 308 -2.26 -11.23 1.37
C PHE A 308 -2.52 -10.73 -0.05
N ARG A 309 -3.58 -11.25 -0.67
CA ARG A 309 -4.26 -10.60 -1.80
C ARG A 309 -5.36 -9.70 -1.26
N THR A 310 -5.58 -8.53 -1.85
CA THR A 310 -6.72 -7.66 -1.56
C THR A 310 -7.80 -7.85 -2.63
N SER A 311 -9.06 -7.83 -2.22
CA SER A 311 -10.23 -7.78 -3.11
C SER A 311 -11.29 -6.85 -2.53
N THR A 312 -12.30 -6.52 -3.35
CA THR A 312 -13.45 -5.69 -2.96
C THR A 312 -14.74 -6.40 -3.32
N LEU A 313 -15.73 -6.35 -2.42
CA LEU A 313 -17.07 -6.89 -2.63
C LEU A 313 -18.06 -5.74 -2.90
N TYR A 314 -18.59 -5.67 -4.13
CA TYR A 314 -19.54 -4.62 -4.55
C TYR A 314 -21.02 -5.08 -4.49
N THR A 315 -21.27 -6.32 -4.06
CA THR A 315 -22.61 -6.94 -4.02
C THR A 315 -22.91 -7.46 -2.62
N ALA A 316 -24.18 -7.74 -2.33
CA ALA A 316 -24.56 -8.32 -1.04
C ALA A 316 -23.76 -9.60 -0.71
N PRO A 317 -23.36 -9.80 0.56
CA PRO A 317 -22.59 -10.96 0.94
C PRO A 317 -23.44 -12.24 0.84
N THR A 318 -22.96 -13.17 0.01
CA THR A 318 -23.47 -14.54 -0.12
C THR A 318 -22.38 -15.55 0.27
N ALA A 319 -22.76 -16.79 0.56
CA ALA A 319 -21.80 -17.87 0.84
C ALA A 319 -20.79 -18.06 -0.32
N GLU A 320 -21.23 -17.88 -1.57
CA GLU A 320 -20.36 -17.94 -2.74
C GLU A 320 -19.38 -16.76 -2.78
N SER A 321 -19.86 -15.53 -2.55
CA SER A 321 -19.00 -14.34 -2.58
C SER A 321 -17.95 -14.30 -1.46
N LEU A 322 -18.27 -14.85 -0.28
CA LEU A 322 -17.35 -14.94 0.85
C LEU A 322 -16.37 -16.12 0.70
N ASN A 323 -16.65 -17.06 -0.21
CA ASN A 323 -15.79 -18.20 -0.46
C ASN A 323 -14.43 -17.75 -1.03
N GLY A 324 -13.34 -18.35 -0.56
CA GLY A 324 -11.98 -17.99 -0.98
C GLY A 324 -11.38 -16.77 -0.26
N SER A 325 -12.20 -15.96 0.42
CA SER A 325 -11.73 -14.91 1.33
C SER A 325 -11.41 -15.48 2.71
N SER A 326 -10.29 -15.06 3.29
CA SER A 326 -9.90 -15.44 4.67
C SER A 326 -10.29 -14.37 5.68
N VAL A 327 -10.39 -13.13 5.22
CA VAL A 327 -10.78 -11.97 6.01
C VAL A 327 -11.85 -11.21 5.22
N TYR A 328 -12.91 -10.77 5.91
CA TYR A 328 -13.91 -9.86 5.37
C TYR A 328 -13.96 -8.61 6.26
N ILE A 329 -13.86 -7.44 5.64
CA ILE A 329 -13.83 -6.16 6.34
C ILE A 329 -15.07 -5.39 5.94
N ILE A 330 -15.95 -5.13 6.91
CA ILE A 330 -17.06 -4.19 6.77
C ILE A 330 -16.65 -2.92 7.49
N VAL A 331 -16.74 -1.79 6.80
CA VAL A 331 -16.32 -0.49 7.28
C VAL A 331 -17.44 0.51 7.06
N ASP A 332 -17.68 1.37 8.05
CA ASP A 332 -18.53 2.57 7.96
C ASP A 332 -19.84 2.38 7.14
N PRO A 333 -20.72 1.43 7.52
CA PRO A 333 -21.96 1.21 6.75
C PRO A 333 -22.78 2.48 6.59
N ASP A 334 -23.25 2.75 5.37
CA ASP A 334 -23.82 4.03 4.99
C ASP A 334 -25.13 4.32 5.72
N THR A 335 -25.26 5.56 6.18
CA THR A 335 -26.53 6.13 6.58
C THR A 335 -27.30 6.71 5.39
N GLU A 336 -28.58 7.04 5.58
CA GLU A 336 -29.39 7.80 4.61
C GLU A 336 -28.82 9.21 4.30
N LYS A 337 -27.90 9.71 5.14
CA LYS A 337 -27.22 11.00 4.93
C LYS A 337 -26.10 10.88 3.91
N GLU A 338 -25.47 9.71 3.79
CA GLU A 338 -24.28 9.47 2.96
C GLU A 338 -24.65 8.86 1.61
N SER A 339 -25.67 8.01 1.59
CA SER A 339 -26.14 7.34 0.38
C SER A 339 -27.64 7.55 0.17
N SER A 340 -28.03 7.75 -1.08
CA SER A 340 -29.45 7.81 -1.48
C SER A 340 -30.14 6.45 -1.50
N ASP A 341 -29.38 5.36 -1.38
CA ASP A 341 -29.85 3.97 -1.39
C ASP A 341 -28.98 3.13 -0.43
N PRO A 342 -29.02 3.43 0.88
CA PRO A 342 -28.15 2.75 1.85
C PRO A 342 -28.52 1.27 1.95
N LYS A 343 -27.50 0.42 1.92
CA LYS A 343 -27.67 -1.03 2.02
C LYS A 343 -27.57 -1.45 3.47
N PHE A 344 -28.70 -1.52 4.16
CA PHE A 344 -28.69 -1.95 5.56
C PHE A 344 -28.39 -3.44 5.71
N ILE A 345 -27.69 -3.79 6.79
CA ILE A 345 -27.40 -5.20 7.12
C ILE A 345 -28.70 -5.91 7.55
N GLN A 346 -29.10 -6.95 6.82
CA GLN A 346 -30.34 -7.69 7.06
C GLN A 346 -30.06 -9.09 7.64
N ALA A 347 -31.12 -9.78 8.07
CA ALA A 347 -31.02 -11.07 8.76
C ALA A 347 -30.33 -12.17 7.92
N ASP A 348 -30.53 -12.17 6.61
CA ASP A 348 -29.88 -13.08 5.67
C ASP A 348 -28.37 -12.81 5.56
N HIS A 349 -27.96 -11.54 5.47
CA HIS A 349 -26.55 -11.14 5.53
C HIS A 349 -25.91 -11.62 6.84
N ILE A 350 -26.59 -11.41 7.97
CA ILE A 350 -26.11 -11.83 9.29
C ILE A 350 -25.91 -13.34 9.33
N GLN A 351 -26.85 -14.13 8.82
CA GLN A 351 -26.75 -15.58 8.79
C GLN A 351 -25.54 -16.03 7.96
N VAL A 352 -25.40 -15.51 6.74
CA VAL A 352 -24.28 -15.83 5.83
C VAL A 352 -22.93 -15.49 6.46
N ILE A 353 -22.78 -14.28 7.00
CA ILE A 353 -21.53 -13.83 7.63
C ILE A 353 -21.22 -14.68 8.86
N THR A 354 -22.22 -14.98 9.68
CA THR A 354 -22.06 -15.78 10.90
C THR A 354 -21.60 -17.20 10.59
N ASP A 355 -22.19 -17.83 9.59
CA ASP A 355 -21.82 -19.19 9.17
C ASP A 355 -20.42 -19.23 8.57
N TRP A 356 -20.04 -18.21 7.79
CA TRP A 356 -18.69 -18.06 7.28
C TRP A 356 -17.65 -17.86 8.40
N VAL A 357 -17.95 -17.04 9.42
CA VAL A 357 -17.09 -16.89 10.61
C VAL A 357 -16.97 -18.23 11.35
N LYS A 358 -18.08 -18.93 11.62
CA LYS A 358 -18.05 -20.26 12.25
C LYS A 358 -17.15 -21.24 11.51
N ALA A 359 -17.10 -21.16 10.17
CA ALA A 359 -16.27 -21.99 9.31
C ALA A 359 -14.77 -21.63 9.30
N GLY A 360 -14.36 -20.54 9.97
CA GLY A 360 -12.97 -20.12 10.07
C GLY A 360 -12.66 -18.74 9.48
N GLY A 361 -13.66 -18.03 8.99
CA GLY A 361 -13.48 -16.65 8.52
C GLY A 361 -13.14 -15.67 9.65
N VAL A 362 -12.36 -14.65 9.33
CA VAL A 362 -12.09 -13.51 10.23
C VAL A 362 -12.89 -12.29 9.76
N LEU A 363 -13.88 -11.87 10.54
CA LEU A 363 -14.61 -10.63 10.30
C LEU A 363 -13.90 -9.47 11.00
N VAL A 364 -13.67 -8.37 10.29
CA VAL A 364 -13.30 -7.09 10.88
C VAL A 364 -14.45 -6.13 10.64
N LEU A 365 -15.07 -5.65 11.71
CA LEU A 365 -16.17 -4.70 11.65
C LEU A 365 -15.70 -3.37 12.23
N MET A 366 -15.61 -2.35 11.38
CA MET A 366 -15.26 -0.99 11.76
C MET A 366 -16.52 -0.14 11.64
N GLY A 367 -17.13 0.18 12.77
CA GLY A 367 -18.17 1.21 12.81
C GLY A 367 -17.52 2.59 12.92
N ASN A 368 -18.33 3.58 13.25
CA ASN A 368 -17.93 4.95 13.53
C ASN A 368 -18.78 5.45 14.71
N ASP A 369 -18.67 6.71 15.10
CA ASP A 369 -19.62 7.29 16.06
C ASP A 369 -21.04 7.50 15.47
N ILE A 370 -21.97 7.80 16.37
CA ILE A 370 -23.35 8.08 16.00
C ILE A 370 -23.44 9.24 14.99
N GLY A 371 -24.11 8.96 13.87
CA GLY A 371 -24.39 9.94 12.81
C GLY A 371 -23.39 9.97 11.66
N ASN A 372 -22.31 9.17 11.76
CA ASN A 372 -21.33 8.94 10.70
C ASN A 372 -21.26 7.46 10.25
N ALA A 373 -21.95 6.55 10.95
CA ALA A 373 -22.20 5.19 10.48
C ALA A 373 -23.63 4.75 10.84
N GLU A 374 -24.18 3.83 10.04
CA GLU A 374 -25.42 3.13 10.34
C GLU A 374 -25.15 2.09 11.45
N LEU A 375 -25.46 2.46 12.70
CA LEU A 375 -25.19 1.62 13.86
C LEU A 375 -26.38 0.73 14.26
N GLU A 376 -27.60 0.95 13.78
CA GLU A 376 -28.75 0.15 14.21
C GLU A 376 -28.66 -1.28 13.65
N HIS A 377 -28.49 -1.42 12.33
CA HIS A 377 -28.40 -2.73 11.68
C HIS A 377 -27.01 -3.35 11.84
N THR A 378 -25.96 -2.53 11.85
CA THR A 378 -24.61 -2.98 12.24
C THR A 378 -24.61 -3.64 13.62
N ASN A 379 -25.36 -3.09 14.58
CA ASN A 379 -25.51 -3.73 15.90
C ASN A 379 -26.30 -5.05 15.86
N LYS A 380 -27.20 -5.26 14.90
CA LYS A 380 -27.88 -6.56 14.73
C LYS A 380 -26.85 -7.66 14.40
N LEU A 381 -25.84 -7.35 13.56
CA LEU A 381 -24.72 -8.24 13.28
C LEU A 381 -23.78 -8.38 14.49
N ALA A 382 -23.30 -7.26 15.04
CA ALA A 382 -22.31 -7.28 16.13
C ALA A 382 -22.80 -8.06 17.36
N LYS A 383 -24.09 -7.96 17.69
CA LYS A 383 -24.71 -8.64 18.85
C LYS A 383 -24.63 -10.15 18.77
N VAL A 384 -24.63 -10.75 17.56
CA VAL A 384 -24.43 -12.21 17.38
C VAL A 384 -23.10 -12.68 17.98
N PHE A 385 -22.11 -11.79 18.03
CA PHE A 385 -20.78 -12.05 18.56
C PHE A 385 -20.59 -11.50 19.99
N GLY A 386 -21.66 -11.02 20.63
CA GLY A 386 -21.64 -10.47 21.98
C GLY A 386 -21.06 -9.05 22.07
N ILE A 387 -21.05 -8.29 20.97
CA ILE A 387 -20.50 -6.92 20.92
C ILE A 387 -21.60 -5.95 20.48
N GLN A 388 -21.59 -4.74 21.01
CA GLN A 388 -22.48 -3.66 20.61
C GLN A 388 -21.70 -2.34 20.55
N PHE A 389 -21.86 -1.61 19.46
CA PHE A 389 -21.51 -0.20 19.35
C PHE A 389 -22.48 0.62 20.20
N ASN A 390 -21.95 1.41 21.13
CA ASN A 390 -22.73 2.39 21.85
C ASN A 390 -23.06 3.56 20.93
N LEU A 391 -24.24 4.14 21.09
CA LEU A 391 -24.68 5.29 20.30
C LEU A 391 -24.08 6.59 20.88
N ASP A 392 -22.74 6.64 20.94
CA ASP A 392 -21.96 7.73 21.49
C ASP A 392 -20.83 8.15 20.53
N SER A 393 -20.20 9.27 20.87
CA SER A 393 -18.97 9.77 20.23
C SER A 393 -17.95 10.01 21.33
N LYS A 394 -16.84 9.27 21.29
CA LYS A 394 -15.72 9.39 22.22
C LYS A 394 -14.48 9.88 21.49
N GLY A 395 -13.56 10.49 22.23
CA GLY A 395 -12.31 10.99 21.64
C GLY A 395 -12.52 12.13 20.64
N THR A 396 -13.58 12.94 20.78
CA THR A 396 -13.80 14.15 19.97
C THR A 396 -12.60 15.08 20.07
N VAL A 397 -12.13 15.59 18.93
CA VAL A 397 -10.93 16.42 18.84
C VAL A 397 -11.32 17.82 18.37
N THR A 398 -10.81 18.84 19.04
CA THR A 398 -10.92 20.22 18.59
C THR A 398 -9.66 20.60 17.82
N ASP A 399 -9.84 21.11 16.60
CA ASP A 399 -8.74 21.49 15.69
C ASP A 399 -7.71 20.34 15.54
N ASP A 400 -6.42 20.66 15.67
CA ASP A 400 -5.32 19.69 15.62
C ASP A 400 -4.81 19.30 17.03
N GLN A 401 -5.67 19.35 18.05
CA GLN A 401 -5.34 18.88 19.40
C GLN A 401 -5.34 17.35 19.49
N PHE A 402 -4.41 16.70 18.77
CA PHE A 402 -4.33 15.24 18.64
C PHE A 402 -4.22 14.50 19.98
N ASP A 403 -3.82 15.17 21.06
CA ASP A 403 -3.75 14.57 22.40
C ASP A 403 -5.13 14.11 22.92
N MET A 404 -6.21 14.75 22.45
CA MET A 404 -7.59 14.43 22.85
C MET A 404 -8.04 13.05 22.34
N GLY A 405 -7.62 12.67 21.13
CA GLY A 405 -7.89 11.34 20.53
C GLY A 405 -6.79 10.31 20.82
N LYS A 406 -5.89 10.59 21.78
CA LYS A 406 -4.73 9.74 22.06
C LYS A 406 -5.11 8.50 22.85
N ILE A 407 -4.70 7.34 22.34
CA ILE A 407 -4.77 6.07 23.06
C ILE A 407 -3.35 5.54 23.30
N ARG A 408 -3.04 5.19 24.55
CA ARG A 408 -1.74 4.62 24.91
C ARG A 408 -1.80 3.10 24.92
N ILE A 409 -0.80 2.49 24.31
CA ILE A 409 -0.60 1.05 24.32
C ILE A 409 0.54 0.71 25.28
N PRO A 410 0.33 -0.17 26.26
CA PRO A 410 1.38 -0.58 27.18
C PRO A 410 2.48 -1.38 26.45
N ALA A 411 3.71 -1.30 26.95
CA ALA A 411 4.77 -2.16 26.45
C ALA A 411 4.41 -3.64 26.69
N GLY A 412 4.62 -4.49 25.68
CA GLY A 412 4.30 -5.92 25.76
C GLY A 412 2.84 -6.27 25.46
N ASP A 413 2.04 -5.33 24.93
CA ASP A 413 0.68 -5.61 24.44
C ASP A 413 0.68 -6.81 23.46
N PRO A 414 -0.26 -7.77 23.61
CA PRO A 414 -0.27 -8.99 22.82
C PRO A 414 -0.65 -8.77 21.35
N VAL A 415 -1.36 -7.68 21.04
CA VAL A 415 -1.82 -7.32 19.70
C VAL A 415 -0.90 -6.25 19.11
N PHE A 416 -0.80 -5.10 19.78
CA PHE A 416 -0.05 -3.94 19.31
C PHE A 416 1.39 -3.96 19.80
N LYS A 417 2.17 -4.87 19.22
CA LYS A 417 3.54 -5.17 19.66
C LYS A 417 4.50 -4.02 19.43
N THR A 418 4.29 -3.21 18.40
CA THR A 418 5.23 -2.15 17.99
C THR A 418 4.71 -0.74 18.24
N ALA A 419 3.40 -0.52 18.17
CA ALA A 419 2.79 0.77 18.43
C ALA A 419 2.68 1.09 19.93
N ARG A 420 2.88 2.35 20.32
CA ARG A 420 2.78 2.82 21.71
C ARG A 420 1.78 3.94 21.90
N GLN A 421 1.56 4.73 20.86
CA GLN A 421 0.62 5.85 20.90
C GLN A 421 -0.21 5.87 19.63
N LEU A 422 -1.52 5.70 19.75
CA LEU A 422 -2.46 5.79 18.64
C LEU A 422 -3.25 7.08 18.71
N PHE A 423 -3.75 7.50 17.57
CA PHE A 423 -4.78 8.51 17.43
C PHE A 423 -6.03 7.84 16.87
N ILE A 424 -7.12 7.85 17.64
CA ILE A 424 -8.46 7.41 17.24
C ILE A 424 -9.40 8.48 17.76
N LYS A 425 -10.18 9.08 16.86
CA LYS A 425 -11.09 10.17 17.18
C LYS A 425 -12.51 9.75 16.87
N GLU A 426 -13.47 10.42 17.52
CA GLU A 426 -14.90 10.33 17.18
C GLU A 426 -15.37 8.88 17.00
N PHE A 427 -15.04 8.02 17.97
CA PHE A 427 -15.35 6.60 17.90
C PHE A 427 -16.56 6.24 18.76
N SER A 428 -17.30 5.22 18.34
CA SER A 428 -18.31 4.57 19.17
C SER A 428 -17.65 3.62 20.16
N SER A 429 -17.90 3.80 21.46
CA SER A 429 -17.41 2.88 22.48
C SER A 429 -18.14 1.53 22.42
N LEU A 430 -17.48 0.45 22.81
CA LEU A 430 -18.05 -0.90 22.69
C LEU A 430 -18.56 -1.43 24.04
N ALA A 431 -19.79 -1.93 24.05
CA ALA A 431 -20.30 -2.82 25.09
C ALA A 431 -20.05 -4.28 24.68
N ILE A 432 -19.68 -5.13 25.64
CA ILE A 432 -19.35 -6.54 25.38
C ILE A 432 -20.00 -7.48 26.37
N THR A 433 -20.30 -8.68 25.90
CA THR A 433 -20.75 -9.84 26.69
C THR A 433 -19.97 -11.08 26.25
N SER A 434 -19.83 -12.07 27.14
CA SER A 434 -19.12 -13.32 26.81
C SER A 434 -19.72 -13.97 25.55
N PRO A 435 -18.89 -14.44 24.59
CA PRO A 435 -17.45 -14.70 24.69
C PRO A 435 -16.54 -13.52 24.30
N ALA A 436 -17.08 -12.35 23.97
CA ALA A 436 -16.29 -11.20 23.58
C ALA A 436 -15.40 -10.68 24.73
N LYS A 437 -14.22 -10.15 24.36
CA LYS A 437 -13.22 -9.62 25.29
C LYS A 437 -12.73 -8.26 24.79
N PRO A 438 -12.39 -7.34 25.71
CA PRO A 438 -11.79 -6.07 25.33
C PRO A 438 -10.34 -6.32 24.88
N VAL A 439 -9.90 -5.58 23.86
CA VAL A 439 -8.54 -5.62 23.33
C VAL A 439 -7.84 -4.29 23.55
N LEU A 440 -8.50 -3.18 23.20
CA LEU A 440 -7.98 -1.84 23.39
C LEU A 440 -9.00 -0.99 24.13
N LYS A 441 -8.52 -0.17 25.06
CA LYS A 441 -9.33 0.80 25.80
C LYS A 441 -8.71 2.17 25.71
N ASP A 442 -9.54 3.20 25.77
CA ASP A 442 -9.07 4.57 25.94
C ASP A 442 -8.66 4.84 27.41
N LYS A 443 -8.27 6.09 27.68
CA LYS A 443 -7.85 6.53 29.02
C LYS A 443 -8.98 6.49 30.07
N ASP A 444 -10.24 6.55 29.65
CA ASP A 444 -11.41 6.58 30.51
C ASP A 444 -12.01 5.17 30.70
N GLY A 445 -11.39 4.15 30.11
CA GLY A 445 -11.78 2.75 30.21
C GLY A 445 -12.82 2.30 29.19
N ASN A 446 -13.22 3.17 28.26
CA ASN A 446 -14.11 2.82 27.16
C ASN A 446 -13.42 1.82 26.24
N ILE A 447 -14.12 0.78 25.81
CA ILE A 447 -13.57 -0.23 24.92
C ILE A 447 -13.60 0.31 23.50
N VAL A 448 -12.45 0.32 22.83
CA VAL A 448 -12.26 0.83 21.46
C VAL A 448 -12.15 -0.31 20.46
N VAL A 449 -11.47 -1.39 20.86
CA VAL A 449 -11.33 -2.62 20.08
C VAL A 449 -11.76 -3.80 20.94
N ALA A 450 -12.57 -4.70 20.36
CA ALA A 450 -12.98 -5.94 20.98
C ALA A 450 -12.71 -7.13 20.06
N LEU A 451 -12.54 -8.31 20.67
CA LEU A 451 -12.41 -9.60 19.98
C LEU A 451 -13.50 -10.54 20.47
N SER A 452 -14.15 -11.24 19.55
CA SER A 452 -14.98 -12.41 19.83
C SER A 452 -14.52 -13.61 19.02
N LYS A 453 -14.73 -14.83 19.54
CA LYS A 453 -14.43 -16.08 18.84
C LYS A 453 -15.71 -16.88 18.68
N LEU A 454 -15.92 -17.44 17.49
CA LEU A 454 -17.06 -18.28 17.19
C LEU A 454 -16.67 -19.40 16.23
N GLY A 455 -16.87 -20.65 16.62
CA GLY A 455 -16.44 -21.81 15.84
C GLY A 455 -14.93 -21.78 15.59
N GLY A 456 -14.54 -21.93 14.32
CA GLY A 456 -13.14 -21.82 13.89
C GLY A 456 -12.65 -20.39 13.67
N GLY A 457 -13.53 -19.39 13.62
CA GLY A 457 -13.20 -18.02 13.23
C GLY A 457 -13.16 -17.02 14.38
N ALA A 458 -13.01 -15.76 14.00
CA ALA A 458 -12.89 -14.63 14.92
C ALA A 458 -13.57 -13.38 14.38
N VAL A 459 -13.99 -12.50 15.27
CA VAL A 459 -14.54 -11.18 14.95
C VAL A 459 -13.78 -10.12 15.71
N ILE A 460 -13.17 -9.19 14.98
CA ILE A 460 -12.57 -7.96 15.53
C ILE A 460 -13.57 -6.83 15.28
N VAL A 461 -13.92 -6.09 16.32
CA VAL A 461 -14.78 -4.90 16.22
C VAL A 461 -13.98 -3.68 16.67
N VAL A 462 -14.02 -2.62 15.89
CA VAL A 462 -13.34 -1.34 16.14
C VAL A 462 -14.35 -0.20 16.06
N GLY A 463 -14.34 0.71 17.04
CA GLY A 463 -15.30 1.81 17.13
C GLY A 463 -15.18 2.93 16.09
N ASP A 464 -14.11 2.96 15.30
CA ASP A 464 -13.81 3.97 14.26
C ASP A 464 -12.92 3.32 13.17
N PRO A 465 -13.08 3.65 11.87
CA PRO A 465 -12.21 3.18 10.79
C PRO A 465 -10.83 3.83 10.72
N TRP A 466 -10.21 4.16 11.87
CA TRP A 466 -9.00 4.97 12.11
C TRP A 466 -7.73 4.75 11.25
N LEU A 467 -7.68 3.73 10.37
CA LEU A 467 -6.54 3.40 9.51
C LEU A 467 -6.62 4.00 8.10
N TYR A 468 -7.44 5.04 7.89
CA TYR A 468 -7.46 5.80 6.63
C TYR A 468 -6.25 6.72 6.47
N ASN A 469 -5.87 6.94 5.20
CA ASN A 469 -4.58 7.51 4.79
C ASN A 469 -4.22 8.80 5.55
N GLU A 470 -5.19 9.68 5.83
CA GLU A 470 -4.98 10.93 6.56
C GLU A 470 -4.17 10.76 7.87
N TYR A 471 -4.43 9.69 8.61
CA TYR A 471 -3.81 9.44 9.91
C TYR A 471 -2.75 8.34 9.88
N VAL A 472 -2.46 7.75 8.72
CA VAL A 472 -1.46 6.68 8.59
C VAL A 472 -0.34 6.97 7.60
N ASP A 473 -0.39 8.06 6.83
CA ASP A 473 0.61 8.35 5.78
C ASP A 473 1.74 9.32 6.21
N GLY A 474 1.69 9.78 7.46
CA GLY A 474 2.70 10.64 8.09
C GLY A 474 2.67 12.10 7.65
N ARG A 475 1.66 12.55 6.90
CA ARG A 475 1.52 13.98 6.53
C ARG A 475 0.83 14.81 7.60
N ARG A 476 -0.12 14.23 8.35
CA ARG A 476 -0.94 14.96 9.34
C ARG A 476 -0.48 14.74 10.78
N LEU A 477 -0.35 13.48 11.22
CA LEU A 477 -0.02 13.19 12.61
C LEU A 477 1.43 13.55 12.97
N PRO A 478 1.68 14.08 14.18
CA PRO A 478 3.03 14.19 14.72
C PRO A 478 3.73 12.83 14.77
N ALA A 479 5.07 12.83 14.63
CA ALA A 479 5.89 11.62 14.60
C ALA A 479 5.79 10.72 15.85
N ALA A 480 5.21 11.21 16.94
CA ALA A 480 4.97 10.44 18.15
C ALA A 480 3.82 9.43 18.03
N TYR A 481 2.95 9.55 17.01
CA TYR A 481 1.83 8.64 16.80
C TYR A 481 2.21 7.50 15.85
N ASP A 482 1.80 6.30 16.21
CA ASP A 482 2.22 5.03 15.63
C ASP A 482 1.10 4.37 14.79
N ASN A 483 0.11 5.12 14.31
CA ASN A 483 -1.05 4.56 13.59
C ASN A 483 -0.63 3.64 12.42
N PHE A 484 0.36 4.04 11.62
CA PHE A 484 0.90 3.17 10.57
C PHE A 484 1.47 1.86 11.13
N LYS A 485 2.26 1.90 12.22
CA LYS A 485 2.80 0.69 12.85
C LYS A 485 1.69 -0.21 13.40
N ALA A 486 0.65 0.39 13.96
CA ALA A 486 -0.48 -0.35 14.48
C ALA A 486 -1.33 -1.00 13.39
N GLY A 487 -1.42 -0.40 12.21
CA GLY A 487 -1.97 -1.06 11.02
C GLY A 487 -1.22 -2.36 10.70
N ALA A 488 0.11 -2.34 10.75
CA ALA A 488 0.94 -3.54 10.53
C ALA A 488 0.80 -4.57 11.67
N ASP A 489 0.71 -4.11 12.92
CA ASP A 489 0.43 -4.99 14.07
C ASP A 489 -0.95 -5.66 13.92
N LEU A 490 -1.97 -4.93 13.49
CA LEU A 490 -3.32 -5.45 13.23
C LEU A 490 -3.32 -6.48 12.09
N VAL A 491 -2.61 -6.23 10.99
CA VAL A 491 -2.45 -7.21 9.90
C VAL A 491 -1.81 -8.51 10.41
N ASN A 492 -0.76 -8.41 11.23
CA ASN A 492 -0.10 -9.58 11.81
C ASN A 492 -1.01 -10.34 12.78
N TRP A 493 -1.80 -9.62 13.58
CA TRP A 493 -2.76 -10.21 14.49
C TRP A 493 -3.88 -10.93 13.74
N ILE A 494 -4.50 -10.27 12.74
CA ILE A 494 -5.50 -10.87 11.83
C ILE A 494 -4.95 -12.16 11.22
N SER A 495 -3.71 -12.13 10.72
CA SER A 495 -3.07 -13.29 10.10
C SER A 495 -2.98 -14.50 11.04
N GLY A 496 -2.74 -14.26 12.33
CA GLY A 496 -2.69 -15.29 13.38
C GLY A 496 -4.04 -15.79 13.86
N LEU A 497 -5.13 -15.08 13.56
CA LEU A 497 -6.51 -15.52 13.85
C LEU A 497 -7.07 -16.45 12.77
N ILE A 498 -6.51 -16.42 11.55
CA ILE A 498 -6.93 -17.26 10.44
C ILE A 498 -6.47 -18.70 10.71
N PRO A 499 -7.39 -19.70 10.74
CA PRO A 499 -7.03 -21.09 10.96
C PRO A 499 -6.02 -21.60 9.93
N ALA A 500 -5.09 -22.45 10.37
CA ALA A 500 -4.26 -23.19 9.44
C ALA A 500 -5.15 -24.08 8.56
N ARG A 501 -4.98 -24.01 7.23
CA ARG A 501 -5.65 -24.97 6.34
C ARG A 501 -5.20 -26.38 6.74
N LYS A 502 -6.15 -27.27 7.06
CA LYS A 502 -5.85 -28.70 7.19
C LYS A 502 -5.27 -29.14 5.82
N LYS A 503 -4.03 -29.63 5.84
CA LYS A 503 -3.36 -30.16 4.66
C LYS A 503 -4.02 -31.44 4.19
#